data_AF-A0A2K3JVW0-F1
#
_entry.id   AF-A0A2K3JVW0-F1
#
_cell.length_a   1.000
_cell.length_b   1.000
_cell.length_c   1.000
_cell.angle_alpha   90.00
_cell.angle_beta   90.00
_cell.angle_gamma   90.00
#
_symmetry.space_group_name_H-M   'P 1'
#
loop_
_entity.id
_entity.type
_entity.pdbx_description
1 polymer ?
#
loop_
_entity_poly.entity_id
_entity_poly.type
_entity_poly.pdbx_seq_one_letter_code
_entity_poly.pdbx_strand_id
1 'polypeptide(L)'
;MSVNDVVTSGTKPLGFLDYNSTGHLDVDVAEKVIKGIVDGCKQSDCALLGGEREGDFDLCGCAVGIAKKDSIIDGKNIIAGDILI
;
A
#
# COMPACT_ATOMS: atom_id res chain seq x y z
N MET A 1 -0.97 -2.93 -5.83
CA MET A 1 -1.36 -2.82 -4.41
C MET A 1 -0.09 -2.70 -3.60
N SER A 2 0.28 -1.50 -3.15
CA SER A 2 1.61 -1.26 -2.53
C SER A 2 1.80 -2.02 -1.21
N VAL A 3 0.73 -2.32 -0.47
CA VAL A 3 0.82 -3.08 0.79
C VAL A 3 1.16 -4.55 0.56
N ASN A 4 0.58 -5.20 -0.44
CA ASN A 4 0.84 -6.63 -0.70
C ASN A 4 2.32 -6.87 -1.06
N ASP A 5 2.91 -5.97 -1.83
CA ASP A 5 4.34 -6.03 -2.20
C ASP A 5 5.22 -5.96 -0.95
N VAL A 6 4.80 -5.19 0.06
CA VAL A 6 5.51 -5.03 1.33
C VAL A 6 5.29 -6.26 2.25
N VAL A 7 4.08 -6.83 2.30
CA VAL A 7 3.74 -7.99 3.14
C VAL A 7 4.43 -9.28 2.67
N THR A 8 4.58 -9.47 1.35
CA THR A 8 5.26 -10.67 0.80
C THR A 8 6.72 -10.79 1.24
N SER A 9 7.33 -9.68 1.66
CA SER A 9 8.69 -9.65 2.22
C SER A 9 8.74 -9.99 3.72
N GLY A 10 7.62 -10.40 4.34
CA GLY A 10 7.54 -10.73 5.77
C GLY A 10 7.43 -9.52 6.69
N THR A 11 6.99 -8.37 6.16
CA THR A 11 6.94 -7.12 6.92
C THR A 11 5.55 -6.80 7.45
N LYS A 12 5.49 -6.06 8.56
CA LYS A 12 4.26 -5.45 9.08
C LYS A 12 4.08 -4.06 8.44
N PRO A 13 2.95 -3.79 7.75
CA PRO A 13 2.62 -2.45 7.27
C PRO A 13 2.52 -1.44 8.42
N LEU A 14 2.99 -0.21 8.21
CA LEU A 14 2.92 0.89 9.18
C LEU A 14 2.06 2.04 8.67
N GLY A 15 2.28 2.44 7.42
CA GLY A 15 1.59 3.58 6.84
C GLY A 15 1.54 3.55 5.33
N PHE A 16 0.61 4.34 4.81
CA PHE A 16 0.37 4.54 3.39
C PHE A 16 0.25 6.04 3.12
N LEU A 17 0.91 6.53 2.08
CA LEU A 17 0.73 7.88 1.54
C LEU A 17 0.10 7.77 0.16
N ASP A 18 -0.91 8.57 -0.11
CA ASP A 18 -1.53 8.65 -1.43
C ASP A 18 -0.96 9.82 -2.26
N TYR A 19 -1.07 9.69 -3.58
CA TYR A 19 -0.83 10.78 -4.52
C TYR A 19 -1.98 10.76 -5.51
N ASN A 20 -2.83 11.79 -5.46
CA ASN A 20 -4.04 11.89 -6.27
C ASN A 20 -3.96 13.15 -7.13
N SER A 21 -3.47 13.00 -8.34
CA SER A 21 -3.40 14.02 -9.37
C SER A 21 -4.78 14.18 -10.04
N THR A 22 -5.28 15.40 -10.24
CA THR A 22 -6.50 15.64 -11.03
C THR A 22 -6.54 17.06 -11.61
N GLY A 23 -6.89 17.16 -12.90
CA GLY A 23 -6.76 18.42 -13.65
C GLY A 23 -7.85 19.42 -13.23
N HIS A 24 -8.95 18.88 -12.73
CA HIS A 24 -10.00 19.61 -12.03
C HIS A 24 -10.46 18.78 -10.83
N LEU A 25 -10.60 19.41 -9.67
CA LEU A 25 -11.09 18.74 -8.48
C LEU A 25 -12.61 18.60 -8.52
N ASP A 26 -13.09 17.42 -8.90
CA ASP A 26 -14.44 16.99 -8.58
C ASP A 26 -14.47 16.39 -7.17
N VAL A 27 -15.18 17.06 -6.26
CA VAL A 27 -15.24 16.70 -4.84
C VAL A 27 -15.93 15.34 -4.62
N ASP A 28 -16.98 15.05 -5.39
CA ASP A 28 -17.75 13.81 -5.25
C ASP A 28 -16.94 12.60 -5.72
N VAL A 29 -16.11 12.80 -6.75
CA VAL A 29 -15.15 11.78 -7.22
C VAL A 29 -14.02 11.60 -6.22
N ALA A 30 -13.42 12.71 -5.75
CA ALA A 30 -12.33 12.66 -4.78
C ALA A 30 -12.73 11.98 -3.47
N GLU A 31 -13.94 12.23 -2.97
CA GLU A 31 -14.47 11.58 -1.77
C GLU A 31 -14.54 10.05 -1.94
N LYS A 32 -15.04 9.57 -3.08
CA LYS A 32 -15.13 8.14 -3.38
C LYS A 32 -13.76 7.48 -3.45
N VAL A 33 -12.79 8.15 -4.07
CA VAL A 33 -11.40 7.66 -4.15
C VAL A 33 -10.80 7.57 -2.76
N ILE A 34 -10.86 8.64 -1.96
CA ILE A 34 -10.32 8.67 -0.60
C ILE A 34 -10.98 7.61 0.28
N LYS A 35 -12.29 7.39 0.15
CA LYS A 35 -13.00 6.32 0.87
C LYS A 35 -12.43 4.94 0.54
N GLY A 36 -12.17 4.66 -0.73
CA GLY A 36 -11.53 3.41 -1.15
C GLY A 36 -10.12 3.24 -0.58
N ILE A 37 -9.31 4.31 -0.56
CA ILE A 37 -7.96 4.30 0.04
C ILE A 37 -8.03 4.01 1.54
N VAL A 38 -8.94 4.68 2.26
CA VAL A 38 -9.15 4.48 3.70
C VAL A 38 -9.58 3.04 3.99
N ASP A 39 -10.47 2.47 3.19
CA ASP A 39 -10.91 1.09 3.36
C ASP A 39 -9.79 0.08 3.07
N GLY A 40 -8.88 0.38 2.13
CA GLY A 40 -7.65 -0.39 1.90
C GLY A 40 -6.67 -0.31 3.07
N CYS A 41 -6.48 0.87 3.67
CA CYS A 41 -5.63 1.06 4.84
C CYS A 41 -6.16 0.28 6.06
N LYS A 42 -7.48 0.28 6.28
CA LYS A 42 -8.14 -0.52 7.33
C LYS A 42 -7.92 -2.01 7.15
N GLN A 43 -8.09 -2.52 5.93
CA GLN A 43 -7.83 -3.95 5.63
C GLN A 43 -6.37 -4.33 5.86
N SER A 44 -5.47 -3.36 5.74
CA SER A 44 -4.01 -3.53 5.84
C SER A 44 -3.43 -3.27 7.24
N ASP A 45 -4.26 -2.91 8.22
CA ASP A 45 -3.83 -2.44 9.56
C ASP A 45 -2.74 -1.35 9.49
N CYS A 46 -2.87 -0.41 8.55
CA CYS A 46 -1.92 0.69 8.37
C CYS A 46 -2.61 2.06 8.43
N ALA A 47 -1.85 3.10 8.78
CA ALA A 47 -2.35 4.46 8.83
C ALA A 47 -2.30 5.13 7.45
N LEU A 48 -3.34 5.88 7.08
CA LEU A 48 -3.25 6.85 5.98
C LEU A 48 -2.55 8.11 6.49
N LEU A 49 -1.38 8.43 5.92
CA LEU A 49 -0.51 9.49 6.41
C LEU A 49 -0.75 10.83 5.69
N GLY A 50 -1.35 10.84 4.51
CA GLY A 50 -1.71 12.04 3.76
C GLY A 50 -1.57 11.87 2.25
N GLY A 51 -2.02 12.90 1.51
CA GLY A 51 -2.05 12.90 0.05
C GLY A 51 -1.67 14.22 -0.62
N GLU A 52 -1.07 14.15 -1.80
CA GLU A 52 -0.69 15.29 -2.66
C GLU A 52 -1.59 15.39 -3.91
N ARG A 53 -1.69 16.59 -4.53
CA ARG A 53 -2.62 16.88 -5.65
C ARG A 53 -2.02 17.84 -6.70
N GLU A 54 -1.80 17.40 -7.95
CA GLU A 54 -1.49 18.23 -9.14
C GLU A 54 -1.53 17.40 -10.45
N GLY A 55 -2.14 17.83 -11.56
CA GLY A 55 -1.97 17.21 -12.92
C GLY A 55 -3.23 16.50 -13.47
N ASP A 56 -3.18 15.76 -14.59
CA ASP A 56 -4.32 14.94 -15.09
C ASP A 56 -4.65 13.75 -14.15
N PHE A 57 -5.84 13.14 -14.21
CA PHE A 57 -6.22 12.08 -13.24
C PHE A 57 -5.21 10.93 -13.16
N ASP A 58 -4.48 10.84 -12.04
CA ASP A 58 -3.55 9.75 -11.71
C ASP A 58 -3.60 9.44 -10.22
N LEU A 59 -3.52 8.15 -9.88
CA LEU A 59 -3.56 7.66 -8.51
C LEU A 59 -2.36 6.76 -8.23
N CYS A 60 -1.44 7.28 -7.43
CA CYS A 60 -0.27 6.57 -6.95
C CYS A 60 -0.31 6.45 -5.41
N GLY A 61 0.54 5.58 -4.86
CA GLY A 61 0.68 5.49 -3.42
C GLY A 61 1.89 4.72 -2.93
N CYS A 62 2.40 5.14 -1.78
CA CYS A 62 3.62 4.62 -1.15
C CYS A 62 3.26 3.89 0.15
N ALA A 63 3.66 2.63 0.28
CA ALA A 63 3.51 1.86 1.51
C ALA A 63 4.85 1.75 2.25
N VAL A 64 4.82 1.94 3.56
CA VAL A 64 5.97 1.74 4.45
C VAL A 64 5.65 0.61 5.42
N GLY A 65 6.57 -0.34 5.54
CA GLY A 65 6.49 -1.46 6.47
C GLY A 65 7.74 -1.60 7.33
N ILE A 66 7.64 -2.41 8.37
CA ILE A 66 8.74 -2.72 9.29
C ILE A 66 8.87 -4.24 9.48
N ALA A 67 10.09 -4.72 9.60
CA ALA A 67 10.39 -6.10 9.94
C ALA A 67 11.65 -6.19 10.79
N LYS A 68 11.76 -7.26 11.57
CA LYS A 68 13.05 -7.68 12.12
C LYS A 68 13.89 -8.23 10.96
N LYS A 69 15.19 -7.92 10.97
CA LYS A 69 16.12 -8.37 9.92
C LYS A 69 16.07 -9.88 9.71
N ASP A 70 15.99 -10.63 10.80
CA ASP A 70 15.98 -12.10 10.76
C ASP A 70 14.59 -12.70 10.41
N SER A 71 13.57 -11.86 10.23
CA SER A 71 12.22 -12.26 9.83
C SER A 71 11.88 -11.90 8.39
N ILE A 72 12.84 -11.34 7.63
CA ILE A 72 12.67 -11.04 6.21
C ILE A 72 12.49 -12.33 5.42
N ILE A 73 11.46 -12.36 4.58
CA ILE A 73 11.21 -13.44 3.63
C ILE A 73 11.84 -13.03 2.29
N ASP A 74 12.92 -13.70 1.91
CA ASP A 74 13.66 -13.42 0.67
C ASP A 74 13.78 -14.65 -0.27
N GLY A 75 13.09 -15.74 0.06
CA GLY A 75 13.06 -16.96 -0.73
C GLY A 75 14.28 -17.88 -0.61
N LYS A 76 15.33 -17.51 0.14
CA LYS A 76 16.55 -18.34 0.26
C LYS A 76 16.35 -19.69 0.94
N ASN A 77 15.30 -19.81 1.76
CA ASN A 77 15.00 -21.04 2.52
C ASN A 77 14.02 -21.97 1.78
N ILE A 78 13.63 -21.66 0.54
CA ILE A 78 12.74 -22.51 -0.26
C ILE A 78 13.50 -23.77 -0.69
N ILE A 79 12.89 -24.93 -0.52
CA ILE A 79 13.46 -26.24 -0.84
C ILE A 79 12.52 -27.11 -1.69
N ALA A 80 13.11 -28.12 -2.35
CA ALA A 80 12.31 -29.12 -3.06
C ALA A 80 11.38 -29.86 -2.09
N GLY A 81 10.09 -29.88 -2.42
CA GLY A 81 9.04 -30.43 -1.55
C GLY A 81 8.17 -29.37 -0.88
N ASP A 82 8.58 -28.09 -0.90
CA ASP A 82 7.71 -26.99 -0.49
C ASP A 82 6.49 -26.88 -1.42
N ILE A 83 5.35 -26.46 -0.85
CA ILE A 83 4.05 -26.42 -1.53
C ILE A 83 3.66 -24.96 -1.79
N LEU A 84 3.24 -24.67 -3.02
CA LEU A 84 2.60 -23.40 -3.38
C LEU A 84 1.12 -23.45 -2.97
N ILE A 85 0.69 -22.45 -2.19
CA ILE A 85 -0.69 -22.28 -1.70
C ILE A 85 -1.39 -21.20 -2.52
#